data_AF-A0A517LU00-F1
#
_entry.id   AF-A0A517LU00-F1
#
_cell.length_a   1.000
_cell.length_b   1.000
_cell.length_c   1.000
_cell.angle_alpha   90.00
_cell.angle_beta   90.00
_cell.angle_gamma   90.00
#
_symmetry.space_group_name_H-M   'P 1'
#
loop_
_entity.id
_entity.type
_entity.pdbx_description
1 polymer ?
#
loop_
_entity_poly.entity_id
_entity_poly.type
_entity_poly.pdbx_seq_one_letter_code
_entity_poly.pdbx_strand_id
1 'polypeptide(L)'
;MTYSSIADAYGFRIVGPCTNERRLIDWPSAFVAYSQCDDRAEVTKESYLSAFTFGDAFAGHLNATGSTKGYSEECGAAWVWFDIDNDDIDAATTDARKLAAALAYSYGIADDALLCFFSGSKGYHIGLPLAACGSPGPSATFHKVCRRLAESIALQIGIVIDTGVYDRVRAFRAPNSRHGKTGLFKRWLSVDSLLNLQASRIVELAREPEPFEIPDAPGPSRAAVEEWAAAVDAAEGELLALIERRESEVPSGLNRATLAFIRDGAATGDRHRLLFSAAANLAEFRCSLELATALLHEPALDSGLSPSEVRRQIECGLNHLGAAQ
;
A
#
# COMPACT_ATOMS: atom_id res chain seq x y z
N MET A 1 6.27 17.04 -22.83
CA MET A 1 5.29 18.00 -22.28
C MET A 1 5.22 17.70 -20.80
N THR A 2 5.57 18.66 -19.96
CA THR A 2 5.79 18.49 -18.51
C THR A 2 4.58 17.89 -17.81
N TYR A 3 4.81 16.92 -16.91
CA TYR A 3 3.85 16.42 -15.91
C TYR A 3 2.93 17.58 -15.48
N SER A 4 1.66 17.49 -15.87
CA SER A 4 0.67 18.50 -15.48
C SER A 4 0.69 18.60 -13.96
N SER A 5 1.00 19.79 -13.46
CA SER A 5 1.17 20.10 -12.06
C SER A 5 -0.08 19.72 -11.27
N ILE A 6 0.00 18.60 -10.54
CA ILE A 6 -0.67 18.54 -9.25
C ILE A 6 0.15 19.49 -8.38
N ALA A 7 -0.27 20.76 -8.30
CA ALA A 7 0.26 21.66 -7.29
C ALA A 7 0.09 20.95 -5.93
N ASP A 8 1.18 20.87 -5.17
CA ASP A 8 1.22 20.30 -3.82
C ASP A 8 0.99 18.77 -3.71
N ALA A 9 1.58 17.99 -4.63
CA ALA A 9 1.69 16.54 -4.48
C ALA A 9 2.79 16.14 -3.46
N TYR A 10 2.46 16.23 -2.18
CA TYR A 10 3.33 15.74 -1.11
C TYR A 10 3.40 14.22 -1.06
N GLY A 11 4.48 13.74 -0.46
CA GLY A 11 4.63 12.35 -0.05
C GLY A 11 5.54 12.24 1.14
N PHE A 12 5.99 11.02 1.42
CA PHE A 12 7.05 10.82 2.38
C PHE A 12 8.20 9.99 1.81
N ARG A 13 9.40 10.26 2.32
CA ARG A 13 10.62 9.49 2.04
C ARG A 13 11.13 8.86 3.32
N ILE A 14 11.60 7.62 3.21
CA ILE A 14 12.33 6.92 4.26
C ILE A 14 13.71 6.58 3.69
N VAL A 15 14.78 6.89 4.42
CA VAL A 15 16.16 6.48 4.09
C VAL A 15 16.64 5.51 5.16
N GLY A 16 17.18 4.37 4.73
CA GLY A 16 17.48 3.21 5.55
C GLY A 16 16.29 2.25 5.68
N PRO A 17 16.27 1.41 6.74
CA PRO A 17 15.19 0.47 7.00
C PRO A 17 13.81 1.15 7.02
N CYS A 18 12.76 0.45 6.59
CA CYS A 18 11.38 0.96 6.51
C CYS A 18 10.79 1.41 7.87
N THR A 19 11.44 1.05 8.98
CA THR A 19 11.09 1.51 10.34
C THR A 19 11.59 2.91 10.66
N ASN A 20 12.45 3.48 9.82
CA ASN A 20 12.96 4.83 10.00
C ASN A 20 11.87 5.88 9.80
N GLU A 21 12.23 7.12 10.13
CA GLU A 21 11.38 8.30 10.00
C GLU A 21 10.83 8.46 8.57
N ARG A 22 9.54 8.79 8.49
CA ARG A 22 8.86 9.20 7.26
C ARG A 22 8.95 10.72 7.14
N ARG A 23 9.84 11.21 6.28
CA ARG A 23 10.07 12.64 6.08
C ARG A 23 9.18 13.17 4.98
N LEU A 24 8.48 14.28 5.22
CA LEU A 24 7.69 14.98 4.21
C LEU A 24 8.59 15.44 3.05
N ILE A 25 8.11 15.26 1.82
CA ILE A 25 8.83 15.64 0.60
C ILE A 25 7.84 16.12 -0.48
N ASP A 26 8.34 16.91 -1.44
CA ASP A 26 7.72 17.02 -2.75
C ASP A 26 7.91 15.69 -3.49
N TRP A 27 6.81 14.97 -3.71
CA TRP A 27 6.89 13.60 -4.22
C TRP A 27 7.40 13.53 -5.67
N PRO A 28 6.93 14.37 -6.61
CA PRO A 28 7.43 14.36 -7.99
C PRO A 28 8.94 14.62 -8.06
N SER A 29 9.45 15.64 -7.36
CA SER A 29 10.88 15.96 -7.36
C SER A 29 11.72 14.82 -6.78
N ALA A 30 11.24 14.16 -5.72
CA ALA A 30 11.94 13.01 -5.16
C ALA A 30 11.96 11.83 -6.13
N PHE A 31 10.82 11.51 -6.76
CA PHE A 31 10.76 10.42 -7.74
C PHE A 31 11.71 10.67 -8.92
N VAL A 32 11.77 11.91 -9.43
CA VAL A 32 12.75 12.32 -10.46
C VAL A 32 14.19 12.13 -9.97
N ALA A 33 14.51 12.58 -8.76
CA ALA A 33 15.85 12.41 -8.20
C ALA A 33 16.27 10.93 -8.12
N TYR A 34 15.38 10.03 -7.73
CA TYR A 34 15.63 8.58 -7.75
C TYR A 34 15.77 8.02 -9.17
N SER A 35 14.94 8.48 -10.12
CA SER A 35 15.04 8.04 -11.51
C SER A 35 16.36 8.40 -12.16
N GLN A 36 16.96 9.53 -11.78
CA GLN A 36 18.20 10.06 -12.34
C GLN A 36 19.44 9.69 -11.52
N CYS A 37 19.30 8.85 -10.48
CA CYS A 37 20.38 8.53 -9.54
C CYS A 37 21.06 9.77 -8.93
N ASP A 38 20.30 10.84 -8.70
CA ASP A 38 20.80 12.08 -8.12
C ASP A 38 21.37 11.82 -6.71
N ASP A 39 22.49 12.47 -6.36
CA ASP A 39 23.16 12.30 -5.06
C ASP A 39 22.20 12.53 -3.87
N ARG A 40 21.23 13.45 -4.01
CA ARG A 40 20.21 13.74 -2.99
C ARG A 40 19.30 12.55 -2.72
N ALA A 41 19.12 11.65 -3.69
CA ALA A 41 18.30 10.45 -3.57
C ALA A 41 18.99 9.33 -2.77
N GLU A 42 20.31 9.40 -2.57
CA GLU A 42 21.08 8.44 -1.78
C GLU A 42 20.83 6.97 -2.18
N VAL A 43 20.77 6.71 -3.50
CA VAL A 43 20.35 5.41 -4.08
C VAL A 43 21.13 4.19 -3.58
N THR A 44 22.36 4.38 -3.09
CA THR A 44 23.20 3.34 -2.48
C THR A 44 22.70 2.84 -1.12
N LYS A 45 21.72 3.53 -0.53
CA LYS A 45 21.02 3.13 0.69
C LYS A 45 19.67 2.53 0.35
N GLU A 46 19.20 1.63 1.20
CA GLU A 46 17.79 1.26 1.20
C GLU A 46 16.93 2.49 1.42
N SER A 47 15.91 2.67 0.59
CA SER A 47 15.06 3.85 0.61
C SER A 47 13.67 3.57 0.06
N TYR A 48 12.69 4.32 0.55
CA TYR A 48 11.28 4.20 0.20
C TYR A 48 10.68 5.58 -0.06
N LEU A 49 9.72 5.61 -0.98
CA LEU A 49 8.77 6.71 -1.17
C LEU A 49 7.38 6.22 -0.75
N SER A 50 6.44 7.13 -0.52
CA SER A 50 5.04 6.74 -0.40
C SER A 50 4.52 6.18 -1.73
N ALA A 51 3.69 5.14 -1.69
CA ALA A 51 3.02 4.59 -2.89
C ALA A 51 2.02 5.60 -3.49
N PHE A 52 1.41 6.40 -2.61
CA PHE A 52 0.46 7.45 -2.92
C PHE A 52 1.05 8.84 -2.65
N THR A 53 0.38 9.83 -3.20
CA THR A 53 0.61 11.26 -3.01
C THR A 53 -0.53 11.88 -2.22
N PHE A 54 -0.26 13.01 -1.57
CA PHE A 54 -1.17 13.64 -0.63
C PHE A 54 -1.11 15.16 -0.75
N GLY A 55 -2.17 15.85 -0.33
CA GLY A 55 -2.19 17.32 -0.25
C GLY A 55 -1.77 17.86 1.13
N ASP A 56 -2.06 19.14 1.37
CA ASP A 56 -1.71 19.87 2.58
C ASP A 56 -2.17 19.22 3.90
N ALA A 57 -3.33 18.56 3.88
CA ALA A 57 -3.86 17.88 5.07
C ALA A 57 -2.89 16.83 5.62
N PHE A 58 -2.21 16.10 4.73
CA PHE A 58 -1.18 15.13 5.13
C PHE A 58 0.05 15.81 5.71
N ALA A 59 0.51 16.92 5.11
CA ALA A 59 1.61 17.69 5.64
C ALA A 59 1.28 18.21 7.06
N GLY A 60 0.07 18.73 7.25
CA GLY A 60 -0.46 19.14 8.55
C GLY A 60 -0.47 17.99 9.57
N HIS A 61 -1.03 16.84 9.20
CA HIS A 61 -1.07 15.64 10.04
C HIS A 61 0.32 15.16 10.45
N LEU A 62 1.25 15.07 9.50
CA LEU A 62 2.61 14.59 9.75
C LEU A 62 3.38 15.58 10.64
N ASN A 63 3.24 16.89 10.41
CA ASN A 63 3.87 17.92 11.24
C ASN A 63 3.31 17.94 12.68
N ALA A 64 2.01 17.70 12.83
CA ALA A 64 1.35 17.70 14.14
C ALA A 64 1.66 16.44 14.96
N THR A 65 1.74 15.28 14.32
CA THR A 65 1.82 13.98 15.02
C THR A 65 3.19 13.31 14.94
N GLY A 66 4.07 13.75 14.03
CA GLY A 66 5.33 13.07 13.72
C GLY A 66 5.17 11.67 13.12
N SER A 67 3.95 11.30 12.69
CA SER A 67 3.63 9.96 12.20
C SER A 67 2.58 9.99 11.09
N THR A 68 2.64 9.04 10.17
CA THR A 68 1.58 8.85 9.15
C THR A 68 0.42 7.99 9.66
N LYS A 69 0.54 7.42 10.86
CA LYS A 69 -0.47 6.55 11.44
C LYS A 69 -1.77 7.32 11.67
N GLY A 70 -2.89 6.73 11.26
CA GLY A 70 -4.22 7.30 11.47
C GLY A 70 -4.67 8.29 10.40
N TYR A 71 -3.81 8.64 9.42
CA TYR A 71 -4.22 9.48 8.32
C TYR A 71 -5.34 8.81 7.49
N SER A 72 -6.51 9.45 7.45
CA SER A 72 -7.73 8.90 6.87
C SER A 72 -8.28 9.67 5.67
N GLU A 73 -7.67 10.82 5.35
CA GLU A 73 -8.15 11.74 4.32
C GLU A 73 -7.71 11.32 2.90
N GLU A 74 -7.78 12.27 1.97
CA GLU A 74 -7.56 12.04 0.56
C GLU A 74 -6.12 11.62 0.23
N CYS A 75 -6.00 10.73 -0.74
CA CYS A 75 -4.74 10.45 -1.42
C CYS A 75 -4.98 10.33 -2.92
N GLY A 76 -3.91 10.48 -3.70
CA GLY A 76 -3.89 10.25 -5.15
C GLY A 76 -2.63 9.51 -5.56
N ALA A 77 -2.41 9.28 -6.86
CA ALA A 77 -1.16 8.75 -7.37
C ALA A 77 -0.98 9.11 -8.85
N ALA A 78 0.24 8.96 -9.36
CA ALA A 78 0.50 9.00 -10.81
C ALA A 78 0.41 7.60 -11.46
N TRP A 79 0.56 6.53 -10.68
CA TRP A 79 0.50 5.14 -11.15
C TRP A 79 -0.32 4.25 -10.22
N VAL A 80 -0.96 3.23 -10.80
CA VAL A 80 -1.42 2.05 -10.08
C VAL A 80 -0.28 1.03 -10.09
N TRP A 81 0.26 0.72 -8.91
CA TRP A 81 1.36 -0.23 -8.76
C TRP A 81 0.83 -1.66 -8.60
N PHE A 82 1.36 -2.58 -9.38
CA PHE A 82 1.21 -4.02 -9.21
C PHE A 82 2.51 -4.56 -8.62
N ASP A 83 2.42 -5.23 -7.47
CA ASP A 83 3.57 -5.83 -6.80
C ASP A 83 3.49 -7.35 -6.93
N ILE A 84 4.42 -7.91 -7.70
CA ILE A 84 4.53 -9.34 -7.97
C ILE A 84 5.67 -9.85 -7.11
N ASP A 85 5.37 -10.70 -6.13
CA ASP A 85 6.36 -11.37 -5.29
C ASP A 85 6.23 -12.88 -5.45
N ASN A 86 7.33 -13.55 -5.82
CA ASN A 86 7.36 -14.99 -5.97
C ASN A 86 8.75 -15.51 -5.58
N ASP A 87 8.80 -16.60 -4.81
CA ASP A 87 10.07 -17.19 -4.41
C ASP A 87 10.92 -17.74 -5.57
N ASP A 88 10.29 -17.98 -6.72
CA ASP A 88 10.90 -18.31 -8.01
C ASP A 88 10.93 -17.08 -8.92
N ILE A 89 12.14 -16.63 -9.25
CA ILE A 89 12.35 -15.44 -10.09
C ILE A 89 11.92 -15.66 -11.55
N ASP A 90 11.99 -16.88 -12.09
CA ASP A 90 11.55 -17.16 -13.46
C ASP A 90 10.02 -17.14 -13.55
N ALA A 91 9.34 -17.63 -12.50
CA ALA A 91 7.89 -17.49 -12.35
C ALA A 91 7.48 -16.01 -12.21
N ALA A 92 8.15 -15.23 -11.34
CA ALA A 92 7.91 -13.80 -11.19
C ALA A 92 8.09 -13.04 -12.52
N THR A 93 9.16 -13.38 -13.27
CA THR A 93 9.46 -12.78 -14.57
C THR A 93 8.37 -13.11 -15.60
N THR A 94 7.89 -14.35 -15.59
CA THR A 94 6.79 -14.78 -16.47
C THR A 94 5.52 -14.00 -16.18
N ASP A 95 5.14 -13.82 -14.91
CA ASP A 95 3.93 -13.10 -14.54
C ASP A 95 4.06 -11.59 -14.79
N ALA A 96 5.24 -11.01 -14.56
CA ALA A 96 5.53 -9.61 -14.91
C ALA A 96 5.39 -9.35 -16.43
N ARG A 97 5.86 -10.28 -17.26
CA ARG A 97 5.71 -10.19 -18.73
C ARG A 97 4.25 -10.30 -19.17
N LYS A 98 3.49 -11.26 -18.60
CA LYS A 98 2.05 -11.38 -18.87
C LYS A 98 1.33 -10.07 -18.53
N LEU A 99 1.62 -9.50 -17.35
CA LEU A 99 1.02 -8.26 -16.92
C LEU A 99 1.37 -7.09 -17.84
N ALA A 100 2.65 -6.88 -18.14
CA ALA A 100 3.09 -5.78 -19.00
C ALA A 100 2.46 -5.88 -20.40
N ALA A 101 2.49 -7.07 -21.01
CA ALA A 101 1.89 -7.30 -22.33
C ALA A 101 0.37 -7.11 -22.31
N ALA A 102 -0.33 -7.59 -21.28
CA ALA A 102 -1.77 -7.43 -21.14
C ALA A 102 -2.17 -5.97 -20.94
N LEU A 103 -1.47 -5.21 -20.10
CA LEU A 103 -1.75 -3.79 -19.90
C LEU A 103 -1.54 -2.99 -21.19
N ALA A 104 -0.43 -3.23 -21.89
CA ALA A 104 -0.13 -2.59 -23.17
C ALA A 104 -1.21 -2.88 -24.21
N TYR A 105 -1.56 -4.16 -24.37
CA TYR A 105 -2.55 -4.61 -25.36
C TYR A 105 -3.98 -4.15 -25.02
N SER A 106 -4.45 -4.40 -23.80
CA SER A 106 -5.84 -4.15 -23.40
C SER A 106 -6.19 -2.67 -23.39
N TYR A 107 -5.22 -1.81 -23.05
CA TYR A 107 -5.45 -0.37 -22.98
C TYR A 107 -4.91 0.40 -24.19
N GLY A 108 -4.22 -0.25 -25.12
CA GLY A 108 -3.60 0.42 -26.27
C GLY A 108 -2.60 1.50 -25.84
N ILE A 109 -1.97 1.32 -24.68
CA ILE A 109 -0.89 2.18 -24.21
C ILE A 109 0.39 1.73 -24.91
N ALA A 110 1.22 2.69 -25.31
CA ALA A 110 2.52 2.37 -25.88
C ALA A 110 3.36 1.59 -24.85
N ASP A 111 4.12 0.60 -25.31
CA ASP A 111 4.95 -0.27 -24.45
C ASP A 111 5.91 0.54 -23.57
N ASP A 112 6.36 1.70 -24.03
CA ASP A 112 7.25 2.58 -23.29
C ASP A 112 6.55 3.38 -22.18
N ALA A 113 5.21 3.43 -22.11
CA ALA A 113 4.45 4.17 -21.11
C ALA A 113 4.39 3.49 -19.73
N LEU A 114 4.69 2.19 -19.65
CA LEU A 114 4.69 1.43 -18.40
C LEU A 114 6.00 1.63 -17.62
N LEU A 115 5.88 1.69 -16.29
CA LEU A 115 7.04 1.63 -15.41
C LEU A 115 7.26 0.20 -14.92
N CYS A 116 8.25 -0.49 -15.48
CA CYS A 116 8.60 -1.85 -15.08
C CYS A 116 9.87 -1.84 -14.25
N PHE A 117 9.82 -2.39 -13.03
CA PHE A 117 10.99 -2.53 -12.17
C PHE A 117 11.16 -3.96 -11.71
N PHE A 118 12.38 -4.49 -11.80
CA PHE A 118 12.80 -5.56 -10.93
C PHE A 118 13.01 -4.99 -9.51
N SER A 119 12.44 -5.62 -8.49
CA SER A 119 12.39 -5.05 -7.13
C SER A 119 13.74 -5.02 -6.42
N GLY A 120 14.72 -5.81 -6.89
CA GLY A 120 16.02 -6.02 -6.24
C GLY A 120 16.08 -7.33 -5.44
N SER A 121 15.01 -8.13 -5.38
CA SER A 121 15.04 -9.48 -4.77
C SER A 121 14.37 -10.51 -5.66
N LYS A 122 13.09 -10.83 -5.43
CA LYS A 122 12.40 -11.92 -6.13
C LYS A 122 11.02 -11.47 -6.62
N GLY A 123 10.97 -10.29 -7.20
CA GLY A 123 9.70 -9.71 -7.58
C GLY A 123 9.83 -8.53 -8.52
N TYR A 124 8.68 -8.05 -8.99
CA TYR A 124 8.56 -6.96 -9.92
C TYR A 124 7.52 -5.96 -9.46
N HIS A 125 7.78 -4.68 -9.72
CA HIS A 125 6.78 -3.62 -9.60
C HIS A 125 6.45 -3.10 -10.99
N ILE A 126 5.19 -3.21 -11.39
CA ILE A 126 4.70 -2.68 -12.66
C ILE A 126 3.75 -1.51 -12.37
N GLY A 127 4.00 -0.34 -12.95
CA GLY A 127 3.20 0.86 -12.78
C GLY A 127 2.37 1.15 -14.02
N LEU A 128 1.05 1.04 -13.91
CA LEU A 128 0.10 1.52 -14.91
C LEU A 128 -0.11 3.03 -14.72
N PRO A 129 0.24 3.90 -15.68
CA PRO A 129 0.01 5.33 -15.55
C PRO A 129 -1.48 5.66 -15.46
N LEU A 130 -1.89 6.40 -14.43
CA LEU A 130 -3.29 6.78 -14.22
C LEU A 130 -3.83 7.74 -15.27
N ALA A 131 -2.96 8.34 -16.08
CA ALA A 131 -3.36 9.07 -17.28
C ALA A 131 -4.14 8.19 -18.27
N ALA A 132 -3.81 6.88 -18.36
CA ALA A 132 -4.58 5.93 -19.14
C ALA A 132 -6.03 5.80 -18.63
N CYS A 133 -6.23 5.93 -17.32
CA CYS A 133 -7.54 5.92 -16.65
C CYS A 133 -8.23 7.30 -16.63
N GLY A 134 -7.73 8.30 -17.37
CA GLY A 134 -8.31 9.64 -17.41
C GLY A 134 -7.84 10.59 -16.30
N SER A 135 -6.74 10.27 -15.62
CA SER A 135 -6.16 11.08 -14.53
C SER A 135 -7.17 11.39 -13.40
N PRO A 136 -7.74 10.36 -12.74
CA PRO A 136 -8.68 10.55 -11.65
C PRO A 136 -8.06 11.38 -10.51
N GLY A 137 -8.85 12.29 -9.94
CA GLY A 137 -8.44 13.12 -8.82
C GLY A 137 -8.28 12.34 -7.51
N PRO A 138 -7.61 12.93 -6.50
CA PRO A 138 -7.46 12.30 -5.19
C PRO A 138 -8.81 12.12 -4.49
N SER A 139 -8.91 11.12 -3.63
CA SER A 139 -10.08 10.89 -2.78
C SER A 139 -9.73 10.05 -1.54
N ALA A 140 -10.61 10.04 -0.54
CA ALA A 140 -10.41 9.23 0.66
C ALA A 140 -10.42 7.71 0.38
N THR A 141 -11.09 7.29 -0.70
CA THR A 141 -11.22 5.88 -1.14
C THR A 141 -10.25 5.52 -2.27
N PHE A 142 -9.44 6.46 -2.76
CA PHE A 142 -8.58 6.29 -3.93
C PHE A 142 -7.72 5.01 -3.90
N HIS A 143 -7.01 4.78 -2.79
CA HIS A 143 -6.22 3.56 -2.58
C HIS A 143 -7.02 2.26 -2.70
N LYS A 144 -8.30 2.25 -2.29
CA LYS A 144 -9.19 1.10 -2.45
C LYS A 144 -9.63 0.92 -3.91
N VAL A 145 -9.86 2.01 -4.64
CA VAL A 145 -10.15 1.96 -6.07
C VAL A 145 -8.96 1.39 -6.83
N CYS A 146 -7.74 1.86 -6.55
CA CYS A 146 -6.51 1.29 -7.11
C CYS A 146 -6.40 -0.22 -6.83
N ARG A 147 -6.70 -0.64 -5.59
CA ARG A 147 -6.72 -2.05 -5.22
C ARG A 147 -7.71 -2.85 -6.05
N ARG A 148 -8.94 -2.36 -6.20
CA ARG A 148 -10.02 -3.04 -6.94
C ARG A 148 -9.69 -3.20 -8.41
N LEU A 149 -9.17 -2.14 -9.03
CA LEU A 149 -8.69 -2.19 -10.41
C LEU A 149 -7.59 -3.24 -10.57
N ALA A 150 -6.58 -3.22 -9.70
CA ALA A 150 -5.46 -4.13 -9.81
C ALA A 150 -5.84 -5.60 -9.52
N GLU A 151 -6.69 -5.87 -8.54
CA GLU A 151 -7.23 -7.20 -8.27
C GLU A 151 -8.03 -7.73 -9.46
N SER A 152 -8.85 -6.88 -10.09
CA SER A 152 -9.64 -7.25 -11.28
C SER A 152 -8.74 -7.64 -12.44
N ILE A 153 -7.75 -6.81 -12.76
CA ILE A 153 -6.78 -7.06 -13.83
C ILE A 153 -5.96 -8.33 -13.54
N ALA A 154 -5.44 -8.47 -12.31
CA ALA A 154 -4.66 -9.63 -11.91
C ALA A 154 -5.48 -10.94 -12.04
N LEU A 155 -6.76 -10.90 -11.66
CA LEU A 155 -7.67 -12.03 -11.81
C LEU A 155 -7.92 -12.38 -13.28
N GLN A 156 -8.15 -11.38 -14.14
CA GLN A 156 -8.38 -11.58 -15.58
C GLN A 156 -7.16 -12.21 -16.27
N ILE A 157 -5.96 -11.79 -15.89
CA ILE A 157 -4.69 -12.29 -16.46
C ILE A 157 -4.28 -13.63 -15.83
N GLY A 158 -4.79 -13.94 -14.64
CA GLY A 158 -4.45 -15.16 -13.90
C GLY A 158 -3.09 -15.07 -13.21
N ILE A 159 -2.78 -13.92 -12.61
CA ILE A 159 -1.56 -13.71 -11.80
C ILE A 159 -1.93 -13.36 -10.36
N VAL A 160 -0.96 -13.49 -9.45
CA VAL A 160 -1.09 -13.08 -8.04
C VAL A 160 -0.27 -11.82 -7.81
N ILE A 161 -0.85 -10.86 -7.08
CA ILE A 161 -0.19 -9.63 -6.67
C ILE A 161 -0.30 -9.44 -5.15
N ASP A 162 0.69 -8.79 -4.53
CA ASP A 162 0.60 -8.34 -3.14
C ASP A 162 -0.29 -7.09 -3.05
N THR A 163 -1.50 -7.30 -2.52
CA THR A 163 -2.48 -6.23 -2.31
C THR A 163 -2.17 -5.34 -1.11
N GLY A 164 -1.16 -5.70 -0.30
CA GLY A 164 -0.66 -4.87 0.78
C GLY A 164 -0.24 -3.48 0.30
N VAL A 165 0.21 -3.34 -0.95
CA VAL A 165 0.70 -2.06 -1.48
C VAL A 165 -0.34 -0.95 -1.50
N TYR A 166 -1.63 -1.31 -1.44
CA TYR A 166 -2.75 -0.36 -1.44
C TYR A 166 -3.14 0.14 -0.05
N ASP A 167 -2.29 -0.02 0.96
CA ASP A 167 -2.45 0.74 2.21
C ASP A 167 -2.22 2.25 1.93
N ARG A 168 -3.11 3.11 2.45
CA ARG A 168 -3.10 4.55 2.13
C ARG A 168 -1.73 5.20 2.39
N VAL A 169 -1.04 4.81 3.46
CA VAL A 169 0.26 5.36 3.86
C VAL A 169 1.38 4.34 3.67
N ARG A 170 1.26 3.51 2.63
CA ARG A 170 2.25 2.49 2.28
C ARG A 170 3.58 3.10 1.87
N ALA A 171 4.65 2.65 2.53
CA ALA A 171 6.01 2.82 2.04
C ALA A 171 6.27 1.83 0.90
N PHE A 172 6.79 2.33 -0.22
CA PHE A 172 7.08 1.58 -1.43
C PHE A 172 8.51 1.85 -1.87
N ARG A 173 9.23 0.81 -2.29
CA ARG A 173 10.67 0.96 -2.54
C ARG A 173 10.93 1.96 -3.66
N ALA A 174 11.81 2.93 -3.41
CA ALA A 174 12.13 3.98 -4.37
C ALA A 174 12.88 3.40 -5.59
N PRO A 175 12.70 3.96 -6.81
CA PRO A 175 13.50 3.58 -7.98
C PRO A 175 14.99 3.66 -7.67
N ASN A 176 15.80 2.77 -8.26
CA ASN A 176 17.25 2.71 -8.02
C ASN A 176 17.68 2.56 -6.54
N SER A 177 16.78 2.36 -5.58
CA SER A 177 17.16 2.08 -4.19
C SER A 177 17.84 0.72 -4.08
N ARG A 178 18.91 0.65 -3.30
CA ARG A 178 19.56 -0.61 -2.91
C ARG A 178 18.68 -1.43 -1.96
N HIS A 179 18.53 -2.72 -2.19
CA HIS A 179 17.82 -3.61 -1.30
C HIS A 179 18.66 -3.93 -0.05
N GLY A 180 18.09 -3.82 1.16
CA GLY A 180 18.80 -4.11 2.41
C GLY A 180 19.40 -5.53 2.54
N LYS A 181 18.68 -6.58 2.09
CA LYS A 181 19.12 -7.98 2.19
C LYS A 181 20.03 -8.44 1.05
N THR A 182 19.63 -8.23 -0.21
CA THR A 182 20.35 -8.77 -1.38
C THR A 182 21.48 -7.85 -1.86
N GLY A 183 21.43 -6.56 -1.50
CA GLY A 183 22.36 -5.54 -1.99
C GLY A 183 22.16 -5.13 -3.45
N LEU A 184 21.21 -5.74 -4.16
CA LEU A 184 20.82 -5.37 -5.54
C LEU A 184 19.92 -4.14 -5.54
N PHE A 185 19.93 -3.40 -6.63
CA PHE A 185 19.15 -2.18 -6.82
C PHE A 185 17.78 -2.48 -7.43
N LYS A 186 16.76 -1.68 -7.08
CA LYS A 186 15.48 -1.68 -7.81
C LYS A 186 15.72 -1.15 -9.22
N ARG A 187 15.72 -2.04 -10.21
CA ARG A 187 16.19 -1.75 -11.56
C ARG A 187 15.02 -1.52 -12.51
N TRP A 188 14.97 -0.34 -13.13
CA TRP A 188 14.04 -0.08 -14.23
C TRP A 188 14.38 -0.94 -15.45
N LEU A 189 13.36 -1.36 -16.16
CA LEU A 189 13.43 -2.10 -17.42
C LEU A 189 12.47 -1.46 -18.40
N SER A 190 12.89 -1.26 -19.65
CA SER A 190 11.91 -1.07 -20.72
C SER A 190 11.05 -2.33 -20.87
N VAL A 191 9.83 -2.20 -21.40
CA VAL A 191 8.98 -3.37 -21.69
C VAL A 191 9.69 -4.34 -22.64
N ASP A 192 10.39 -3.84 -23.65
CA ASP A 192 11.23 -4.67 -24.52
C ASP A 192 12.28 -5.47 -23.75
N SER A 193 13.00 -4.82 -22.83
CA SER A 193 14.00 -5.50 -21.97
C SER A 193 13.35 -6.56 -21.09
N LEU A 194 12.20 -6.26 -20.49
CA LEU A 194 11.45 -7.20 -19.65
C LEU A 194 11.01 -8.44 -20.45
N LEU A 195 10.54 -8.26 -21.68
CA LEU A 195 10.07 -9.33 -22.55
C LEU A 195 11.21 -10.21 -23.08
N ASN A 196 12.36 -9.62 -23.39
CA ASN A 196 13.42 -10.32 -24.13
C ASN A 196 14.62 -10.78 -23.27
N LEU A 197 14.87 -10.19 -22.11
CA LEU A 197 15.99 -10.59 -21.24
C LEU A 197 15.63 -11.76 -20.32
N GLN A 198 16.56 -12.70 -20.16
CA GLN A 198 16.43 -13.76 -19.14
C GLN A 198 16.45 -13.17 -17.73
N ALA A 199 15.75 -13.83 -16.79
CA ALA A 199 15.69 -13.41 -15.39
C ALA A 199 17.09 -13.23 -14.76
N SER A 200 18.02 -14.16 -15.06
CA SER A 200 19.42 -14.09 -14.62
C SER A 200 20.12 -12.81 -15.08
N ARG A 201 19.87 -12.37 -16.32
CA ARG A 201 20.44 -11.13 -16.87
C ARG A 201 19.82 -9.89 -16.23
N ILE A 202 18.52 -9.90 -15.94
CA ILE A 202 17.84 -8.82 -15.20
C ILE A 202 18.45 -8.67 -13.79
N VAL A 203 18.67 -9.78 -13.10
CA VAL A 203 19.32 -9.80 -11.77
C VAL A 203 20.76 -9.29 -11.85
N GLU A 204 21.49 -9.60 -12.92
CA GLU A 204 22.84 -9.09 -13.14
C GLU A 204 22.87 -7.57 -13.34
N LEU A 205 21.97 -7.03 -14.16
CA LEU A 205 21.83 -5.58 -14.37
C LEU A 205 21.50 -4.83 -13.06
N ALA A 206 20.78 -5.48 -12.15
CA ALA A 206 20.44 -4.91 -10.85
C ALA A 206 21.62 -4.83 -9.86
N ARG A 207 22.85 -5.21 -10.25
CA ARG A 207 24.05 -5.01 -9.42
C ARG A 207 24.46 -3.55 -9.29
N GLU A 208 24.06 -2.73 -10.24
CA GLU A 208 24.33 -1.29 -10.27
C GLU A 208 23.02 -0.53 -10.54
N PRO A 209 22.84 0.66 -9.97
CA PRO A 209 21.73 1.52 -10.36
C PRO A 209 22.01 2.04 -11.78
N GLU A 210 20.98 2.30 -12.59
CA GLU A 210 21.16 3.16 -13.77
C GLU A 210 20.04 4.19 -13.87
N PRO A 211 20.38 5.43 -14.24
CA PRO A 211 19.40 6.44 -14.54
C PRO A 211 18.43 5.99 -15.64
N PHE A 212 17.16 6.35 -15.51
CA PHE A 212 16.19 6.13 -16.57
C PHE A 212 15.32 7.37 -16.76
N GLU A 213 14.87 7.56 -18.00
CA GLU A 213 13.88 8.57 -18.32
C GLU A 213 12.49 8.08 -17.92
N ILE A 214 11.77 8.90 -17.17
CA ILE A 214 10.39 8.58 -16.80
C ILE A 214 9.54 8.71 -18.08
N PRO A 215 8.78 7.67 -18.46
CA PRO A 215 7.93 7.72 -19.64
C PRO A 215 6.96 8.90 -19.62
N ASP A 216 6.67 9.40 -20.83
CA ASP A 216 5.58 10.35 -21.03
C ASP A 216 4.24 9.68 -20.69
N ALA A 217 3.35 10.47 -20.07
CA ALA A 217 2.02 9.99 -19.75
C ALA A 217 1.22 9.70 -21.04
N PRO A 218 0.59 8.51 -21.18
CA PRO A 218 -0.24 8.23 -22.34
C PRO A 218 -1.53 9.04 -22.29
N GLY A 219 -2.21 9.14 -23.44
CA GLY A 219 -3.59 9.61 -23.47
C GLY A 219 -4.54 8.62 -22.79
N PRO A 220 -5.77 9.06 -22.44
CA PRO A 220 -6.75 8.18 -21.82
C PRO A 220 -7.16 7.06 -22.78
N SER A 221 -7.24 5.85 -22.24
CA SER A 221 -7.79 4.69 -22.92
C SER A 221 -9.23 4.48 -22.50
N ARG A 222 -10.14 4.31 -23.47
CA ARG A 222 -11.56 4.08 -23.16
C ARG A 222 -11.74 2.86 -22.25
N ALA A 223 -11.04 1.77 -22.53
CA ALA A 223 -11.10 0.55 -21.72
C ALA A 223 -10.62 0.78 -20.28
N ALA A 224 -9.48 1.47 -20.11
CA ALA A 224 -8.94 1.77 -18.78
C ALA A 224 -9.83 2.74 -17.98
N VAL A 225 -10.49 3.70 -18.65
CA VAL A 225 -11.47 4.61 -18.03
C VAL A 225 -12.73 3.84 -17.58
N GLU A 226 -13.24 2.94 -18.42
CA GLU A 226 -14.39 2.09 -18.10
C GLU A 226 -14.08 1.15 -16.91
N GLU A 227 -12.90 0.53 -16.89
CA GLU A 227 -12.48 -0.32 -15.78
C GLU A 227 -12.22 0.46 -14.50
N TRP A 228 -11.67 1.68 -14.59
CA TRP A 228 -11.55 2.58 -13.43
C TRP A 228 -12.92 2.91 -12.86
N ALA A 229 -13.89 3.28 -13.69
CA ALA A 229 -15.26 3.57 -13.25
C ALA A 229 -15.89 2.35 -12.55
N ALA A 230 -15.74 1.15 -13.11
CA ALA A 230 -16.21 -0.08 -12.47
C ALA A 230 -15.52 -0.34 -11.12
N ALA A 231 -14.23 -0.02 -11.00
CA ALA A 231 -13.49 -0.13 -9.74
C ALA A 231 -13.97 0.89 -8.68
N VAL A 232 -14.38 2.10 -9.11
CA VAL A 232 -15.02 3.09 -8.24
C VAL A 232 -16.34 2.54 -7.70
N ASP A 233 -17.24 2.11 -8.60
CA ASP A 233 -18.55 1.55 -8.23
C ASP A 233 -18.40 0.36 -7.25
N ALA A 234 -17.43 -0.52 -7.50
CA ALA A 234 -17.16 -1.66 -6.61
C ALA A 234 -16.64 -1.21 -5.24
N ALA A 235 -15.71 -0.25 -5.19
CA ALA A 235 -15.15 0.23 -3.92
C ALA A 235 -16.17 1.00 -3.08
N GLU A 236 -17.05 1.78 -3.72
CA GLU A 236 -18.14 2.50 -3.06
C GLU A 236 -19.24 1.56 -2.59
N GLY A 237 -19.64 0.60 -3.43
CA GLY A 237 -20.63 -0.42 -3.08
C GLY A 237 -20.21 -1.24 -1.87
N GLU A 238 -18.93 -1.59 -1.74
CA GLU A 238 -18.41 -2.27 -0.56
C GLU A 238 -18.38 -1.40 0.69
N LEU A 239 -18.08 -0.11 0.54
CA LEU A 239 -18.11 0.84 1.64
C LEU A 239 -19.55 1.00 2.16
N LEU A 240 -20.51 1.16 1.26
CA LEU A 240 -21.93 1.24 1.59
C LEU A 240 -22.39 -0.06 2.26
N ALA A 241 -22.07 -1.23 1.70
CA ALA A 241 -22.42 -2.52 2.31
C ALA A 241 -21.78 -2.71 3.70
N LEU A 242 -20.58 -2.17 3.93
CA LEU A 242 -19.94 -2.19 5.25
C LEU A 242 -20.66 -1.28 6.25
N ILE A 243 -21.07 -0.08 5.82
CA ILE A 243 -21.84 0.87 6.63
C ILE A 243 -23.22 0.27 6.96
N GLU A 244 -23.94 -0.23 5.96
CA GLU A 244 -25.24 -0.88 6.13
C GLU A 244 -25.15 -2.07 7.09
N ARG A 245 -24.12 -2.92 6.97
CA ARG A 245 -23.89 -4.01 7.94
C ARG A 245 -23.68 -3.48 9.35
N ARG A 246 -22.86 -2.44 9.53
CA ARG A 246 -22.61 -1.82 10.83
C ARG A 246 -23.86 -1.17 11.43
N GLU A 247 -24.71 -0.57 10.61
CA GLU A 247 -25.94 0.09 11.05
C GLU A 247 -27.08 -0.91 11.30
N SER A 248 -27.11 -2.00 10.53
CA SER A 248 -28.12 -3.08 10.64
C SER A 248 -27.79 -4.07 11.77
N GLU A 249 -26.51 -4.23 12.10
CA GLU A 249 -26.08 -4.94 13.31
C GLU A 249 -26.36 -4.07 14.53
N VAL A 250 -27.59 -4.13 15.05
CA VAL A 250 -27.79 -3.89 16.48
C VAL A 250 -26.98 -4.99 17.18
N PRO A 251 -25.93 -4.67 17.95
CA PRO A 251 -25.10 -5.70 18.56
C PRO A 251 -25.99 -6.57 19.48
N SER A 252 -26.32 -7.79 19.05
CA SER A 252 -27.22 -8.67 19.80
C SER A 252 -26.51 -9.36 20.98
N GLY A 253 -25.21 -9.13 21.11
CA GLY A 253 -24.33 -9.65 22.16
C GLY A 253 -22.87 -9.60 21.74
N LEU A 254 -21.97 -9.95 22.66
CA LEU A 254 -20.53 -10.07 22.35
C LEU A 254 -20.31 -11.17 21.32
N ASN A 255 -19.40 -10.92 20.37
CA ASN A 255 -19.06 -11.90 19.36
C ASN A 255 -18.35 -13.12 20.01
N ARG A 256 -18.43 -14.28 19.35
CA ARG A 256 -17.91 -15.55 19.90
C ARG A 256 -16.41 -15.48 20.21
N ALA A 257 -15.65 -14.72 19.43
CA ALA A 257 -14.22 -14.53 19.65
C ALA A 257 -13.92 -13.73 20.92
N THR A 258 -14.72 -12.70 21.22
CA THR A 258 -14.64 -11.91 22.46
C THR A 258 -14.98 -12.78 23.67
N LEU A 259 -16.06 -13.57 23.58
CA LEU A 259 -16.42 -14.51 24.64
C LEU A 259 -15.35 -15.59 24.86
N ALA A 260 -14.73 -16.10 23.78
CA ALA A 260 -13.64 -17.06 23.87
C ALA A 260 -12.39 -16.42 24.49
N PHE A 261 -12.04 -15.20 24.10
CA PHE A 261 -10.91 -14.48 24.67
C PHE A 261 -11.09 -14.20 26.18
N ILE A 262 -12.28 -13.77 26.60
CA ILE A 262 -12.60 -13.57 28.03
C ILE A 262 -12.43 -14.88 28.82
N ARG A 263 -12.76 -16.02 28.21
CA ARG A 263 -12.73 -17.32 28.89
C ARG A 263 -11.33 -17.94 28.93
N ASP A 264 -10.66 -17.96 27.79
CA ASP A 264 -9.50 -18.82 27.55
C ASP A 264 -8.25 -18.01 27.14
N GLY A 265 -8.35 -16.69 27.00
CA GLY A 265 -7.29 -15.87 26.45
C GLY A 265 -7.02 -16.16 24.97
N ALA A 266 -5.75 -16.08 24.57
CA ALA A 266 -5.31 -16.31 23.20
C ALA A 266 -3.92 -16.97 23.13
N ALA A 267 -3.71 -17.77 22.08
CA ALA A 267 -2.41 -18.38 21.81
C ALA A 267 -1.35 -17.34 21.36
N THR A 268 -0.08 -17.71 21.53
CA THR A 268 1.08 -16.95 21.07
C THR A 268 0.99 -16.67 19.56
N GLY A 269 0.98 -15.39 19.19
CA GLY A 269 0.84 -14.93 17.80
C GLY A 269 -0.39 -14.03 17.59
N ASP A 270 -1.53 -14.37 18.20
CA ASP A 270 -2.80 -13.65 18.02
C ASP A 270 -3.20 -12.76 19.20
N ARG A 271 -2.55 -12.93 20.35
CA ARG A 271 -2.89 -12.25 21.62
C ARG A 271 -3.13 -10.74 21.53
N HIS A 272 -2.31 -10.00 20.79
CA HIS A 272 -2.48 -8.55 20.63
C HIS A 272 -3.71 -8.20 19.80
N ARG A 273 -3.93 -8.93 18.70
CA ARG A 273 -5.02 -8.71 17.77
C ARG A 273 -6.36 -9.07 18.40
N LEU A 274 -6.42 -10.22 19.08
CA LEU A 274 -7.65 -10.70 19.72
C LEU A 274 -8.00 -9.86 20.96
N LEU A 275 -7.02 -9.42 21.75
CA LEU A 275 -7.27 -8.48 22.85
C LEU A 275 -7.86 -7.15 22.34
N PHE A 276 -7.26 -6.57 21.30
CA PHE A 276 -7.79 -5.35 20.67
C PHE A 276 -9.21 -5.57 20.15
N SER A 277 -9.45 -6.68 19.44
CA SER A 277 -10.76 -7.00 18.88
C SER A 277 -11.82 -7.20 19.95
N ALA A 278 -11.47 -7.82 21.08
CA ALA A 278 -12.36 -8.01 22.22
C ALA A 278 -12.71 -6.66 22.87
N ALA A 279 -11.73 -5.79 23.07
CA ALA A 279 -11.95 -4.45 23.59
C ALA A 279 -12.80 -3.58 22.64
N ALA A 280 -12.58 -3.68 21.33
CA ALA A 280 -13.39 -2.98 20.33
C ALA A 280 -14.86 -3.46 20.32
N ASN A 281 -15.10 -4.78 20.41
CA ASN A 281 -16.45 -5.31 20.49
C ASN A 281 -17.15 -4.92 21.80
N LEU A 282 -16.42 -4.84 22.93
CA LEU A 282 -16.98 -4.27 24.17
C LEU A 282 -17.34 -2.78 24.02
N ALA A 283 -16.58 -2.01 23.23
CA ALA A 283 -16.85 -0.60 22.97
C ALA A 283 -18.20 -0.39 22.28
N GLU A 284 -18.63 -1.31 21.41
CA GLU A 284 -19.94 -1.28 20.73
C GLU A 284 -21.11 -1.28 21.73
N PHE A 285 -20.89 -1.82 22.93
CA PHE A 285 -21.84 -1.82 24.05
C PHE A 285 -21.61 -0.69 25.06
N ARG A 286 -20.80 0.32 24.71
CA ARG A 286 -20.41 1.43 25.60
C ARG A 286 -19.78 0.95 26.92
N CYS A 287 -19.05 -0.17 26.86
CA CYS A 287 -18.32 -0.69 28.00
C CYS A 287 -17.28 0.33 28.48
N SER A 288 -17.23 0.59 29.77
CA SER A 288 -16.23 1.51 30.35
C SER A 288 -14.83 0.88 30.30
N LEU A 289 -13.80 1.72 30.32
CA LEU A 289 -12.41 1.25 30.45
C LEU A 289 -12.22 0.33 31.66
N GLU A 290 -12.87 0.67 32.77
CA GLU A 290 -12.80 -0.06 34.03
C GLU A 290 -13.40 -1.47 33.91
N LEU A 291 -14.58 -1.59 33.29
CA LEU A 291 -15.23 -2.87 33.05
C LEU A 291 -14.50 -3.71 32.00
N ALA A 292 -14.04 -3.10 30.90
CA ALA A 292 -13.26 -3.80 29.89
C ALA A 292 -11.93 -4.31 30.46
N THR A 293 -11.27 -3.53 31.32
CA THR A 293 -10.08 -3.98 32.04
C THR A 293 -10.41 -5.16 32.95
N ALA A 294 -11.49 -5.09 33.72
CA ALA A 294 -11.90 -6.20 34.59
C ALA A 294 -12.15 -7.51 33.82
N LEU A 295 -12.68 -7.43 32.59
CA LEU A 295 -13.01 -8.60 31.77
C LEU A 295 -11.81 -9.17 30.98
N LEU A 296 -10.88 -8.31 30.55
CA LEU A 296 -9.86 -8.69 29.58
C LEU A 296 -8.45 -8.76 30.16
N HIS A 297 -8.21 -8.17 31.34
CA HIS A 297 -6.85 -8.03 31.86
C HIS A 297 -6.21 -9.37 32.24
N GLU A 298 -6.90 -10.20 33.03
CA GLU A 298 -6.34 -11.51 33.42
C GLU A 298 -6.14 -12.46 32.23
N PRO A 299 -7.13 -12.68 31.34
CA PRO A 299 -6.92 -13.54 30.17
C PRO A 299 -5.78 -13.06 29.26
N ALA A 300 -5.57 -11.75 29.17
CA ALA A 300 -4.49 -11.17 28.40
C ALA A 300 -3.11 -11.39 29.03
N LEU A 301 -3.01 -11.30 30.37
CA LEU A 301 -1.78 -11.64 31.09
C LEU A 301 -1.45 -13.13 30.96
N ASP A 302 -2.47 -13.99 31.08
CA ASP A 302 -2.33 -15.44 30.92
C ASP A 302 -1.89 -15.83 29.50
N SER A 303 -2.25 -15.00 28.51
CA SER A 303 -1.77 -15.09 27.12
C SER A 303 -0.30 -14.59 26.94
N GLY A 304 0.36 -14.20 28.03
CA GLY A 304 1.76 -13.79 28.07
C GLY A 304 2.03 -12.34 27.63
N LEU A 305 1.03 -11.45 27.69
CA LEU A 305 1.23 -10.01 27.48
C LEU A 305 1.75 -9.32 28.74
N SER A 306 2.57 -8.28 28.59
CA SER A 306 2.95 -7.44 29.73
C SER A 306 1.78 -6.54 30.16
N PRO A 307 1.70 -6.13 31.44
CA PRO A 307 0.65 -5.23 31.91
C PRO A 307 0.54 -3.92 31.11
N SER A 308 1.67 -3.40 30.61
CA SER A 308 1.70 -2.21 29.77
C SER A 308 1.10 -2.43 28.38
N GLU A 309 1.33 -3.61 27.78
CA GLU A 309 0.74 -3.98 26.49
C GLU A 309 -0.76 -4.22 26.62
N VAL A 310 -1.19 -4.86 27.72
CA VAL A 310 -2.61 -5.10 28.01
C VAL A 310 -3.37 -3.79 28.10
N ARG A 311 -2.91 -2.87 28.97
CA ARG A 311 -3.54 -1.55 29.13
C ARG A 311 -3.65 -0.81 27.81
N ARG A 312 -2.54 -0.72 27.06
CA ARG A 312 -2.49 -0.04 25.76
C ARG A 312 -3.49 -0.65 24.78
N GLN A 313 -3.56 -1.98 24.67
CA GLN A 313 -4.45 -2.62 23.70
C GLN A 313 -5.93 -2.45 24.06
N ILE A 314 -6.28 -2.50 25.34
CA ILE A 314 -7.65 -2.26 25.80
C ILE A 314 -8.08 -0.81 25.50
N GLU A 315 -7.23 0.16 25.84
CA GLU A 315 -7.48 1.58 25.56
C GLU A 315 -7.60 1.84 24.05
N CYS A 316 -6.71 1.26 23.23
CA CYS A 316 -6.80 1.38 21.78
C CYS A 316 -8.09 0.76 21.22
N GLY A 317 -8.49 -0.42 21.72
CA GLY A 317 -9.72 -1.09 21.27
C GLY A 317 -10.97 -0.29 21.63
N LEU A 318 -11.06 0.24 22.85
CA LEU A 318 -12.20 1.04 23.29
C LEU A 318 -12.35 2.36 22.52
N ASN A 319 -11.23 3.00 22.20
CA ASN A 319 -11.23 4.25 21.44
C ASN A 319 -11.42 4.03 19.93
N HIS A 320 -11.49 2.78 19.45
CA HIS A 320 -11.61 2.47 18.03
C HIS A 320 -12.87 3.07 17.38
N LEU A 321 -13.98 3.16 18.12
CA LEU A 321 -15.24 3.73 17.62
C LEU A 321 -15.22 5.26 17.55
N GLY A 322 -14.38 5.93 18.35
CA GLY A 322 -14.26 7.39 18.37
C GLY A 322 -13.40 7.97 17.25
N ALA A 323 -12.73 7.14 16.45
CA ALA A 323 -11.94 7.54 15.29
C ALA A 323 -12.66 7.32 13.94
N ALA A 324 -13.92 6.88 13.98
CA ALA A 324 -14.77 6.60 12.82
C ALA A 324 -16.02 7.49 12.74
N GLN A 325 -16.07 8.56 13.53
CA GLN A 325 -17.07 9.64 13.47
C GLN A 325 -16.41 10.94 13.05
#